data_AF-A0A497JN65-F1
#
_entry.id   AF-A0A497JN65-F1
#
_cell.length_a   1.000
_cell.length_b   1.000
_cell.length_c   1.000
_cell.angle_alpha   90.00
_cell.angle_beta   90.00
_cell.angle_gamma   90.00
#
_symmetry.space_group_name_H-M   'P 1'
#
loop_
_entity.id
_entity.type
_entity.pdbx_description
1 polymer ?
#
loop_
_entity_poly.entity_id
_entity_poly.type
_entity_poly.pdbx_seq_one_letter_code
_entity_poly.pdbx_strand_id
1 'polypeptide(L)'
;MTSLLIEAKCSIHGIERYRIKIIKKYTIDPNAIKPKFRTRPKYGLSGIIIGRNVTYEEAKEYLLQNLDKLGLDYIRILSIRIQK
;
A
#
# COMPACT_ATOMS: atom_id res chain seq x y z
N MET A 1 -5.36 11.27 -8.87
CA MET A 1 -4.07 10.63 -8.48
C MET A 1 -4.43 9.40 -7.68
N THR A 2 -4.13 8.20 -8.20
CA THR A 2 -4.69 6.96 -7.64
C THR A 2 -4.03 6.54 -6.33
N SER A 3 -4.83 6.14 -5.34
CA SER A 3 -4.38 5.68 -4.03
C SER A 3 -5.29 4.61 -3.45
N LEU A 4 -4.75 3.82 -2.52
CA LEU A 4 -5.50 2.87 -1.69
C LEU A 4 -5.79 3.54 -0.36
N LEU A 5 -7.07 3.61 -0.01
CA LEU A 5 -7.51 3.92 1.34
C LEU A 5 -7.70 2.61 2.08
N ILE A 6 -6.93 2.42 3.14
CA ILE A 6 -6.97 1.24 4.00
C ILE A 6 -7.56 1.66 5.33
N GLU A 7 -8.67 1.05 5.70
CA GLU A 7 -9.23 1.13 7.04
C GLU A 7 -8.83 -0.10 7.81
N ALA A 8 -8.34 0.12 9.02
CA ALA A 8 -7.58 -0.89 9.71
C ALA A 8 -7.79 -0.75 11.21
N LYS A 9 -7.93 -1.87 11.92
CA LYS A 9 -8.06 -1.88 13.38
C LYS A 9 -6.69 -2.17 13.99
N CYS A 10 -6.15 -1.18 14.68
CA CYS A 10 -4.97 -1.30 15.51
C CYS A 10 -5.39 -1.65 16.95
N SER A 11 -4.73 -2.64 17.54
CA SER A 11 -4.99 -3.07 18.92
C SER A 11 -4.73 -1.97 19.96
N ILE A 12 -3.91 -0.98 19.62
CA ILE A 12 -3.45 0.08 20.54
C ILE A 12 -4.35 1.33 20.47
N HIS A 13 -4.71 1.78 19.26
CA HIS A 13 -5.41 3.07 19.05
C HIS A 13 -6.82 2.94 18.47
N GLY A 14 -7.33 1.72 18.25
CA GLY A 14 -8.67 1.51 17.68
C GLY A 14 -8.67 1.50 16.15
N ILE A 15 -9.51 2.31 15.51
CA ILE A 15 -9.63 2.33 14.05
C ILE A 15 -8.73 3.41 13.46
N GLU A 16 -7.82 3.00 12.59
CA GLU A 16 -6.88 3.86 11.88
C GLU A 16 -7.14 3.79 10.37
N ARG A 17 -6.82 4.90 9.70
CA ARG A 17 -6.96 5.02 8.24
C ARG A 17 -5.63 5.40 7.61
N TYR A 18 -5.23 4.63 6.61
CA TYR A 18 -3.98 4.81 5.89
C TYR A 18 -4.27 5.11 4.43
N ARG A 19 -3.56 6.08 3.87
CA ARG A 19 -3.58 6.36 2.43
C ARG A 19 -2.25 5.97 1.82
N ILE A 20 -2.27 4.98 0.93
CA ILE A 20 -1.10 4.47 0.23
C ILE A 20 -1.19 4.87 -1.22
N LYS A 21 -0.22 5.65 -1.69
CA LYS A 21 -0.21 6.16 -3.07
C LYS A 21 0.18 5.06 -4.06
N ILE A 22 -0.51 4.93 -5.18
CA ILE A 22 -0.07 4.06 -6.27
C ILE A 22 0.64 4.91 -7.32
N ILE A 23 1.91 4.61 -7.58
CA ILE A 23 2.78 5.38 -8.47
C ILE A 23 3.15 4.49 -9.65
N LYS A 24 2.59 4.79 -10.83
CA LYS A 24 2.92 4.07 -12.06
C LYS A 24 4.24 4.60 -12.62
N LYS A 25 5.22 3.71 -12.81
CA LYS A 25 6.52 4.04 -13.42
C LYS A 25 6.70 3.25 -14.71
N TYR A 26 7.17 3.94 -15.74
CA TYR A 26 7.42 3.37 -17.07
C TYR A 26 8.89 2.98 -17.30
N THR A 27 9.79 3.43 -16.43
CA THR A 27 11.24 3.17 -16.51
C THR A 27 11.70 1.93 -15.75
N ILE A 28 10.77 1.24 -15.08
CA ILE A 28 11.06 0.01 -14.34
C ILE A 28 10.51 -1.18 -15.12
N ASP A 29 10.84 -2.39 -14.66
CA ASP A 29 10.26 -3.62 -15.18
C ASP A 29 8.71 -3.50 -15.29
N PRO A 30 8.12 -3.81 -16.45
CA PRO A 30 6.69 -3.61 -16.70
C PRO A 30 5.75 -4.34 -15.73
N ASN A 31 6.21 -5.44 -15.12
CA ASN A 31 5.44 -6.30 -14.23
C ASN A 31 5.86 -6.13 -12.76
N ALA A 32 6.82 -5.24 -12.47
CA ALA A 32 7.31 -5.06 -11.11
C ALA A 32 6.30 -4.33 -10.21
N ILE A 33 6.18 -4.84 -8.97
CA ILE A 33 5.47 -4.21 -7.87
C ILE A 33 6.47 -4.02 -6.74
N LYS A 34 6.70 -2.77 -6.33
CA LYS A 34 7.68 -2.44 -5.29
C LYS A 34 7.06 -1.53 -4.22
N PRO A 35 7.21 -1.86 -2.93
CA PRO A 35 6.79 -0.97 -1.86
C PRO A 35 7.68 0.27 -1.81
N LYS A 36 7.08 1.42 -1.52
CA LYS A 36 7.79 2.67 -1.28
C LYS A 36 7.62 3.07 0.17
N PHE A 37 8.70 2.97 0.93
CA PHE A 37 8.74 3.43 2.31
C PHE A 37 9.12 4.89 2.37
N ARG A 38 8.47 5.65 3.27
CA ARG A 38 8.99 6.95 3.70
C ARG A 38 9.96 6.71 4.84
N THR A 39 10.96 7.55 4.98
CA THR A 39 11.94 7.49 6.08
C THR A 39 11.66 8.51 7.18
N ARG A 40 10.90 9.58 6.90
CA ARG A 40 10.56 10.64 7.86
C ARG A 40 9.07 11.03 7.77
N PRO A 41 8.44 11.48 8.88
CA PRO A 41 8.96 11.53 10.25
C PRO A 41 9.07 10.16 10.93
N LYS A 42 8.35 9.13 10.45
CA LYS A 42 8.49 7.73 10.88
C LYS A 42 8.61 6.83 9.67
N TYR A 43 9.47 5.81 9.77
CA TYR A 43 9.58 4.78 8.74
C TYR A 43 8.24 4.06 8.56
N GLY A 44 7.80 3.89 7.32
CA GLY A 44 6.53 3.22 7.05
C GLY A 44 6.13 3.24 5.59
N LEU A 45 5.18 2.38 5.24
CA LEU A 45 4.68 2.26 3.87
C LEU A 45 3.95 3.55 3.46
N SER A 46 4.45 4.20 2.40
CA SER A 46 3.92 5.48 1.90
C SER A 46 3.25 5.36 0.53
N GLY A 47 3.61 4.32 -0.21
CA GLY A 47 3.09 4.05 -1.54
C GLY A 47 3.54 2.71 -2.08
N ILE A 48 2.99 2.34 -3.23
CA ILE A 48 3.44 1.23 -4.06
C ILE A 48 3.82 1.81 -5.42
N ILE A 49 4.97 1.40 -5.92
CA ILE A 49 5.42 1.66 -7.28
C ILE A 49 5.04 0.44 -8.13
N ILE A 50 4.31 0.69 -9.21
CA ILE A 50 3.86 -0.35 -10.15
C ILE A 50 4.43 -0.11 -11.55
N GLY A 51 4.74 -1.19 -12.24
CA GLY A 51 5.14 -1.19 -13.64
C GLY A 51 3.98 -0.85 -14.58
N ARG A 52 4.28 -0.76 -15.88
CA ARG A 52 3.30 -0.40 -16.92
C ARG A 52 2.13 -1.40 -17.03
N ASN A 53 2.42 -2.70 -16.91
CA ASN A 53 1.45 -3.76 -17.14
C ASN A 53 0.66 -4.11 -15.87
N VAL A 54 1.17 -3.72 -14.71
CA VAL A 54 0.49 -3.95 -13.44
C VAL A 54 -0.75 -3.07 -13.33
N THR A 55 -1.85 -3.72 -12.96
CA THR A 55 -3.16 -3.15 -12.68
C THR A 55 -3.26 -2.67 -11.23
N TYR A 56 -4.25 -1.82 -10.94
CA TYR A 56 -4.49 -1.37 -9.58
C TYR A 56 -5.01 -2.48 -8.67
N GLU A 57 -5.65 -3.50 -9.24
CA GLU A 57 -6.12 -4.68 -8.53
C GLU A 57 -4.97 -5.57 -8.09
N GLU A 58 -4.00 -5.84 -8.97
CA GLU A 58 -2.76 -6.55 -8.61
C GLU A 58 -1.98 -5.80 -7.53
N ALA A 59 -1.94 -4.46 -7.60
CA ALA A 59 -1.30 -3.65 -6.56
C ALA A 59 -2.00 -3.78 -5.19
N LYS A 60 -3.33 -3.87 -5.19
CA LYS A 60 -4.15 -4.10 -3.99
C LYS A 60 -3.91 -5.50 -3.43
N GLU A 61 -3.91 -6.52 -4.28
CA GLU A 61 -3.69 -7.91 -3.91
C GLU A 61 -2.28 -8.13 -3.35
N TYR A 62 -1.26 -7.57 -4.01
CA TYR A 62 0.11 -7.57 -3.51
C TYR A 62 0.19 -6.99 -2.08
N LEU A 63 -0.50 -5.88 -1.84
CA LEU A 63 -0.48 -5.22 -0.54
C LEU A 63 -1.13 -6.11 0.53
N LEU A 64 -2.27 -6.74 0.22
CA LEU A 64 -2.97 -7.67 1.12
C LEU A 64 -2.09 -8.88 1.48
N GLN A 65 -1.41 -9.47 0.50
CA GLN A 65 -0.57 -10.66 0.71
C GLN A 65 0.73 -10.36 1.44
N ASN A 66 1.16 -9.11 1.52
CA ASN A 66 2.47 -8.74 2.06
C ASN A 66 2.40 -7.80 3.28
N LEU A 67 1.25 -7.62 3.92
CA LEU A 67 1.09 -6.70 5.06
C LEU A 67 2.11 -6.94 6.17
N ASP A 68 2.28 -8.20 6.56
CA ASP A 68 3.20 -8.59 7.62
C ASP A 68 4.65 -8.24 7.26
N LYS A 69 5.05 -8.54 6.01
CA LYS A 69 6.39 -8.22 5.49
C LYS A 69 6.63 -6.71 5.37
N LEU A 70 5.57 -5.92 5.28
CA LEU A 70 5.62 -4.46 5.16
C LEU A 70 5.59 -3.77 6.54
N GLY A 71 5.58 -4.54 7.64
CA GLY A 71 5.56 -4.03 9.01
C GLY A 71 4.20 -3.47 9.42
N LEU A 72 3.11 -4.05 8.90
CA LEU A 72 1.72 -3.71 9.23
C LEU A 72 1.01 -4.91 9.91
N ASP A 73 1.78 -5.82 10.48
CA ASP A 73 1.39 -7.06 11.17
C ASP A 73 0.51 -6.81 12.41
N TYR A 74 0.65 -5.66 13.06
CA TYR A 74 -0.16 -5.26 14.21
C TYR A 74 -1.56 -4.74 13.84
N ILE A 75 -1.90 -4.77 12.55
CA ILE A 75 -3.11 -4.14 12.02
C ILE A 75 -4.02 -5.17 11.36
N ARG A 76 -5.27 -5.23 11.79
CA ARG A 76 -6.31 -6.01 11.11
C ARG A 76 -7.00 -5.14 10.06
N ILE A 77 -6.84 -5.47 8.78
CA ILE A 77 -7.54 -4.76 7.71
C ILE A 77 -9.05 -4.99 7.82
N LEU A 78 -9.80 -3.89 7.83
CA LEU A 78 -11.25 -3.88 7.81
C LEU A 78 -11.77 -3.63 6.38
N SER A 79 -11.15 -2.68 5.66
CA SER A 79 -11.55 -2.37 4.29
C SER A 79 -10.39 -1.79 3.47
N ILE A 80 -10.40 -2.05 2.16
CA ILE A 80 -9.49 -1.40 1.19
C ILE A 80 -10.30 -0.88 0.02
N ARG A 81 -10.18 0.43 -0.25
CA ARG A 81 -10.86 1.10 -1.36
C ARG A 81 -9.85 1.79 -2.27
N ILE A 82 -10.02 1.66 -3.57
CA ILE A 82 -9.24 2.41 -4.56
C ILE A 82 -9.89 3.79 -4.71
N GLN A 83 -9.14 4.85 -4.47
CA GLN A 83 -9.52 6.24 -4.74
C GLN A 83 -8.76 6.73 -5.97
N LYS A 84 -9.47 7.26 -6.98
CA LYS A 84 -8.88 7.82 -8.22
C LYS A 84 -8.60 9.31 -8.11
#